data_AF-A0A6P9B404-F1
#
_entry.id   AF-A0A6P9B404-F1
#
_cell.length_a   1.000
_cell.length_b   1.000
_cell.length_c   1.000
_cell.angle_alpha   90.00
_cell.angle_beta   90.00
_cell.angle_gamma   90.00
#
_symmetry.space_group_name_H-M   'P 1'
#
loop_
_entity.id
_entity.type
_entity.pdbx_description
1 polymer ?
#
loop_
_entity_poly.entity_id
_entity_poly.type
_entity_poly.pdbx_seq_one_letter_code
_entity_poly.pdbx_strand_id
1 'polypeptide(L)'
;MQLLHMTIGELDGEESQLKFSMDKEEVATYYVDDGIHNPATVIYDFAKLMIGYKPEHQEACYLTRMDKENIQGLDTLLKEFQAKLSVMHLMPKGKEKDQGEEEFLTSQVDRSRLGTTINILCKHIPIFYT
;
A
#
# COMPACT_ATOMS: atom_id res chain seq x y z
N MET A 1 20.96 11.69 -19.96
CA MET A 1 19.63 12.33 -20.14
C MET A 1 19.26 12.13 -21.60
N GLN A 2 18.33 11.22 -21.89
CA GLN A 2 17.92 10.91 -23.27
C GLN A 2 16.67 11.71 -23.58
N LEU A 3 16.74 12.57 -24.59
CA LEU A 3 15.62 13.36 -25.07
C LEU A 3 14.92 12.55 -26.18
N LEU A 4 13.63 12.27 -26.03
CA LEU A 4 12.83 11.64 -27.07
C LEU A 4 12.30 12.72 -28.01
N HIS A 5 12.69 12.66 -29.28
CA HIS A 5 12.19 13.57 -30.32
C HIS A 5 11.09 12.85 -31.11
N MET A 6 9.91 13.46 -31.22
CA MET A 6 8.80 12.96 -32.04
C MET A 6 8.51 13.95 -33.17
N THR A 7 8.64 13.47 -34.40
CA THR A 7 8.21 14.19 -35.60
C THR A 7 6.86 13.61 -36.00
N ILE A 8 5.79 14.40 -35.90
CA ILE A 8 4.47 13.98 -36.37
C ILE A 8 4.47 14.15 -37.89
N GLY A 9 4.52 13.03 -38.62
CA GLY A 9 4.18 12.99 -40.03
C GLY A 9 2.65 13.00 -40.15
N GLU A 10 2.13 13.97 -40.89
CA GLU A 10 0.71 14.09 -41.22
C GLU A 10 0.30 12.86 -42.05
N LEU A 11 -0.54 12.00 -41.47
CA LEU A 11 -1.13 10.84 -42.14
C LEU A 11 -2.65 10.95 -42.02
N ASP A 12 -3.30 10.86 -43.19
CA ASP A 12 -4.74 10.89 -43.42
C ASP A 12 -5.53 10.12 -42.36
N GLY A 13 -6.49 10.81 -41.75
CA GLY A 13 -7.91 10.43 -41.75
C GLY A 13 -8.39 9.10 -41.17
N GLU A 14 -7.53 8.22 -40.66
CA GLU A 14 -7.92 7.12 -39.78
C GLU A 14 -7.56 7.51 -38.35
N GLU A 15 -8.55 7.49 -37.45
CA GLU A 15 -8.31 7.62 -36.02
C GLU A 15 -7.25 6.60 -35.62
N SER A 16 -6.00 7.06 -35.50
CA SER A 16 -4.95 6.35 -34.83
C SER A 16 -5.42 6.17 -33.39
N GLN A 17 -6.11 5.07 -33.14
CA GLN A 17 -6.27 4.54 -31.81
C GLN A 17 -4.84 4.21 -31.39
N LEU A 18 -4.18 5.23 -30.81
CA LEU A 18 -3.02 5.06 -29.98
C LEU A 18 -3.47 4.10 -28.88
N LYS A 19 -3.33 2.81 -29.16
CA LYS A 19 -3.43 1.76 -28.17
C LYS A 19 -2.18 1.92 -27.34
N PHE A 20 -2.22 2.91 -26.44
CA PHE A 20 -1.38 2.92 -25.28
C PHE A 20 -1.68 1.59 -24.60
N SER A 21 -0.78 0.63 -24.77
CA SER A 21 -0.67 -0.42 -23.77
C SER A 21 -0.16 0.32 -22.54
N MET A 22 -1.09 0.95 -21.81
CA MET A 22 -0.92 1.14 -20.39
C MET A 22 -0.77 -0.29 -19.88
N ASP A 23 0.46 -0.77 -19.82
CA ASP A 23 0.82 -1.83 -18.91
C ASP A 23 0.27 -1.32 -17.58
N LYS A 24 -0.89 -1.87 -17.16
CA LYS A 24 -1.61 -1.44 -15.98
C LYS A 24 -0.57 -1.38 -14.87
N GLU A 25 -0.33 -0.20 -14.29
CA GLU A 25 0.58 -0.10 -13.16
C GLU A 25 0.06 -1.05 -12.08
N GLU A 26 0.72 -2.21 -11.94
CA GLU A 26 0.30 -3.25 -11.00
C GLU A 26 0.51 -2.79 -9.56
N VAL A 27 1.33 -1.76 -9.37
CA VAL A 27 1.69 -1.20 -8.08
C VAL A 27 1.67 0.33 -8.14
N ALA A 28 0.95 0.97 -7.22
CA ALA A 28 1.05 2.41 -6.95
C ALA A 28 1.70 2.65 -5.59
N THR A 29 2.56 3.66 -5.50
CA THR A 29 3.28 4.01 -4.26
C THR A 29 3.06 5.48 -3.91
N TYR A 30 2.70 5.75 -2.66
CA TYR A 30 2.49 7.09 -2.14
C TYR A 30 3.36 7.29 -0.90
N TYR A 31 4.02 8.44 -0.83
CA TYR A 31 4.56 8.96 0.42
C TYR A 31 3.54 9.94 0.99
N VAL A 32 3.20 9.78 2.26
CA VAL A 32 2.22 10.61 2.95
C VAL A 32 2.88 11.27 4.15
N ASP A 33 2.65 12.57 4.28
CA ASP A 33 3.06 13.40 5.40
C ASP A 33 1.98 14.46 5.59
N ASP A 34 1.14 14.27 6.61
CA ASP A 34 0.05 15.18 6.93
C ASP A 34 0.43 16.20 8.01
N GLY A 35 1.68 16.18 8.48
CA GLY A 35 2.19 17.02 9.57
C GLY A 35 1.59 16.75 10.96
N ILE A 36 0.70 15.76 11.10
CA ILE A 36 0.01 15.40 12.34
C ILE A 36 0.47 14.02 12.82
N HIS A 37 0.53 13.06 11.90
CA HIS A 37 0.95 11.69 12.14
C HIS A 37 2.36 11.47 11.59
N ASN A 38 3.00 10.38 11.99
CA ASN A 38 4.29 10.01 11.42
C ASN A 38 4.15 9.83 9.91
N PRO A 39 5.10 10.35 9.11
CA PRO A 39 5.12 10.09 7.69
C PRO A 39 5.13 8.60 7.40
N ALA A 40 4.52 8.22 6.28
CA ALA A 40 4.39 6.82 5.91
C ALA A 40 4.52 6.61 4.40
N THR A 41 4.92 5.41 4.03
CA THR A 41 4.83 4.92 2.65
C THR A 41 3.65 3.97 2.54
N VAL A 42 2.81 4.20 1.53
CA VAL A 42 1.67 3.36 1.15
C VAL A 42 1.94 2.71 -0.19
N ILE A 43 1.75 1.40 -0.28
CA ILE A 43 1.84 0.63 -1.53
C ILE A 43 0.49 0.00 -1.80
N TYR A 44 -0.12 0.31 -2.92
CA TYR A 44 -1.22 -0.45 -3.50
C TYR A 44 -0.63 -1.47 -4.46
N ASP A 45 -0.77 -2.76 -4.16
CA ASP A 45 -0.40 -3.85 -5.05
C ASP A 45 -1.70 -4.45 -5.62
N PHE A 46 -2.10 -3.94 -6.79
CA PHE A 46 -3.33 -4.33 -7.48
C PHE A 46 -3.26 -5.77 -8.01
N ALA A 47 -2.07 -6.26 -8.36
CA ALA A 47 -1.87 -7.64 -8.80
C ALA A 47 -2.08 -8.65 -7.65
N LYS A 48 -1.72 -8.27 -6.42
CA LYS A 48 -1.92 -9.10 -5.21
C LYS A 48 -3.21 -8.79 -4.45
N LEU A 49 -3.94 -7.74 -4.82
CA LEU A 49 -5.08 -7.21 -4.07
C LEU A 49 -4.71 -6.92 -2.61
N MET A 50 -3.58 -6.25 -2.41
CA MET A 50 -3.03 -5.93 -1.08
C MET A 50 -2.63 -4.47 -1.02
N ILE A 51 -2.78 -3.89 0.18
CA ILE A 51 -2.30 -2.54 0.47
C ILE A 51 -1.33 -2.64 1.64
N GLY A 52 -0.10 -2.16 1.45
CA GLY A 52 0.91 -2.07 2.48
C GLY A 52 1.08 -0.65 3.01
N TYR A 53 1.22 -0.52 4.32
CA TYR A 53 1.43 0.74 5.03
C TYR A 53 2.62 0.60 5.97
N LYS A 54 3.62 1.49 5.81
CA LYS A 54 4.81 1.55 6.64
C LYS A 54 5.04 2.97 7.15
N PRO A 55 4.77 3.24 8.43
CA PRO A 55 5.25 4.46 9.09
C PRO A 55 6.78 4.49 9.14
N GLU A 56 7.38 5.66 8.95
CA GLU A 56 8.84 5.81 8.91
C GLU A 56 9.54 5.47 10.24
N HIS A 57 8.87 5.72 11.37
CA HIS A 57 9.43 5.55 12.71
C HIS A 57 8.86 4.37 13.50
N GLN A 58 8.08 3.49 12.87
CA GLN A 58 7.59 2.27 13.53
C GLN A 58 8.35 1.03 13.09
N GLU A 59 8.50 0.08 14.02
CA GLU A 59 9.22 -1.18 13.84
C GLU A 59 8.36 -2.26 13.18
N ALA A 60 7.28 -1.90 12.47
CA ALA A 60 6.38 -2.85 11.81
C ALA A 60 5.76 -2.28 10.53
N CYS A 61 5.46 -3.17 9.59
CA CYS A 61 4.58 -2.91 8.46
C CYS A 61 3.19 -3.47 8.72
N TYR A 62 2.21 -2.85 8.09
CA TYR A 62 0.81 -3.21 8.23
C TYR A 62 0.20 -3.45 6.86
N LEU A 63 -0.59 -4.51 6.72
CA LEU A 63 -1.24 -4.88 5.47
C LEU A 63 -2.75 -4.94 5.64
N THR A 64 -3.48 -4.41 4.67
CA THR A 64 -4.90 -4.72 4.51
C THR A 64 -5.17 -5.33 3.14
N ARG A 65 -6.24 -6.12 3.05
CA ARG A 65 -6.69 -6.69 1.79
C ARG A 65 -7.48 -5.65 1.01
N MET A 66 -7.28 -5.64 -0.30
CA MET A 66 -8.02 -4.79 -1.22
C MET A 66 -9.28 -5.52 -1.71
N ASP A 67 -10.43 -4.85 -1.65
CA ASP A 67 -11.61 -5.26 -2.39
C ASP A 67 -11.48 -4.77 -3.84
N LYS A 68 -11.48 -5.70 -4.79
CA LYS A 68 -11.35 -5.41 -6.22
C LYS A 68 -12.51 -4.57 -6.75
N GLU A 69 -13.71 -4.73 -6.17
CA GLU A 69 -14.91 -4.03 -6.62
C GLU A 69 -15.05 -2.65 -5.95
N ASN A 70 -14.32 -2.42 -4.85
CA ASN A 70 -14.36 -1.19 -4.07
C ASN A 70 -12.99 -0.87 -3.44
N ILE A 71 -12.04 -0.48 -4.28
CA ILE A 71 -10.69 -0.13 -3.84
C ILE A 71 -10.75 1.13 -2.97
N GLN A 72 -10.27 1.04 -1.74
CA GLN A 72 -10.23 2.17 -0.81
C GLN A 72 -9.31 3.29 -1.31
N GLY A 73 -9.81 4.52 -1.32
CA GLY A 73 -8.99 5.71 -1.57
C GLY A 73 -7.99 5.98 -0.43
N LEU A 74 -6.93 6.72 -0.75
CA LEU A 74 -5.82 6.99 0.17
C LEU A 74 -6.28 7.61 1.49
N ASP A 75 -7.15 8.62 1.45
CA ASP A 75 -7.62 9.32 2.67
C ASP A 75 -8.39 8.40 3.62
N THR A 76 -9.23 7.51 3.08
CA THR A 76 -9.99 6.54 3.86
C THR A 76 -9.05 5.53 4.50
N LEU A 77 -8.11 5.01 3.71
CA LEU A 77 -7.11 4.06 4.17
C LEU A 77 -6.25 4.62 5.31
N LEU A 78 -5.78 5.87 5.18
CA LEU A 78 -4.96 6.51 6.22
C LEU A 78 -5.72 6.65 7.53
N LYS A 79 -6.99 7.06 7.49
CA LYS A 79 -7.84 7.14 8.69
C LYS A 79 -7.99 5.78 9.36
N GLU A 80 -8.18 4.72 8.59
CA GLU A 80 -8.28 3.35 9.13
C GLU A 80 -6.98 2.91 9.83
N PHE A 81 -5.83 3.08 9.18
CA PHE A 81 -4.54 2.74 9.79
C PHE A 81 -4.26 3.58 11.04
N GLN A 82 -4.46 4.90 10.97
CA GLN A 82 -4.23 5.79 12.11
C GLN A 82 -5.12 5.43 13.30
N ALA A 83 -6.41 5.15 13.07
CA ALA A 83 -7.33 4.73 14.13
C ALA A 83 -6.88 3.41 14.77
N LYS A 84 -6.58 2.38 13.96
CA LYS A 84 -6.17 1.05 14.45
C LYS A 84 -4.84 1.11 15.21
N LEU A 85 -3.87 1.86 14.71
CA LEU A 85 -2.55 1.99 15.35
C LEU A 85 -2.61 2.83 16.64
N SER A 86 -3.50 3.82 16.71
CA SER A 86 -3.71 4.60 17.93
C SER A 86 -4.24 3.73 19.07
N VAL A 87 -5.21 2.84 18.79
CA VAL A 87 -5.72 1.87 19.79
C VAL A 87 -4.62 0.94 20.26
N MET A 88 -3.77 0.47 19.34
CA MET A 88 -2.67 -0.44 19.65
C MET A 88 -1.60 0.18 20.57
N HIS A 89 -1.37 1.49 20.48
CA HIS A 89 -0.44 2.21 21.36
C HIS A 89 -0.98 2.40 22.79
N LEU A 90 -2.30 2.36 22.97
CA LEU A 90 -2.97 2.54 24.25
C LEU A 90 -3.12 1.23 25.05
N MET A 91 -2.86 0.08 24.42
CA MET A 91 -2.92 -1.23 25.06
C MET A 91 -1.74 -1.45 26.02
N PRO A 92 -1.97 -1.66 27.33
CA PRO A 92 -0.89 -2.01 28.26
C PRO A 92 -0.21 -3.31 27.82
N LYS A 93 1.13 -3.33 27.81
CA LYS A 93 1.89 -4.58 27.66
C LYS A 93 1.54 -5.52 28.82
N GLY A 94 0.59 -6.43 28.62
CA GLY A 94 0.36 -7.57 29.52
C GLY A 94 -1.00 -7.71 30.22
N LYS A 95 -2.11 -7.21 29.67
CA LYS A 95 -3.44 -7.66 30.12
C LYS A 95 -4.19 -8.35 28.99
N GLU A 96 -4.93 -9.39 29.36
CA GLU A 96 -5.69 -10.30 28.48
C GLU A 96 -6.43 -9.49 27.41
N LYS A 97 -6.01 -9.72 26.16
CA LYS A 97 -6.49 -9.02 24.97
C LYS A 97 -7.74 -9.75 24.49
N ASP A 98 -8.77 -9.00 24.15
CA ASP A 98 -10.02 -9.57 23.64
C ASP A 98 -9.75 -10.45 22.39
N GLN A 99 -10.49 -11.54 22.26
CA GLN A 99 -10.27 -12.58 21.24
C GLN A 99 -10.34 -12.05 19.78
N GLY A 100 -10.98 -10.90 19.55
CA GLY A 100 -10.99 -10.22 18.24
C GLY A 100 -9.75 -9.37 17.94
N GLU A 101 -9.01 -8.95 18.97
CA GLU A 101 -7.78 -8.15 18.85
C GLU A 101 -6.53 -9.03 18.81
N GLU A 102 -6.64 -10.28 19.24
CA GLU A 102 -5.55 -11.27 19.20
C GLU A 102 -5.24 -11.73 17.77
N GLU A 103 -6.26 -11.85 16.91
CA GLU A 103 -6.10 -12.22 15.48
C GLU A 103 -5.35 -11.14 14.66
N PHE A 104 -5.49 -9.88 15.08
CA PHE A 104 -4.87 -8.69 14.49
C PHE A 104 -3.35 -8.64 14.66
N LEU A 105 -2.81 -9.17 15.77
CA LEU A 105 -1.39 -9.07 16.11
C LEU A 105 -0.59 -10.38 15.95
N THR A 106 -1.27 -11.50 15.70
CA THR A 106 -0.63 -12.82 15.72
C THR A 106 -0.51 -13.48 14.35
N SER A 107 -1.24 -13.00 13.34
CA SER A 107 -1.15 -13.54 11.98
C SER A 107 0.06 -12.96 11.24
N GLN A 108 1.25 -13.46 11.57
CA GLN A 108 2.47 -13.16 10.81
C GLN A 108 2.23 -13.47 9.34
N VAL A 109 2.43 -12.47 8.49
CA VAL A 109 2.15 -12.58 7.05
C VAL A 109 3.18 -13.48 6.36
N ASP A 110 2.71 -14.42 5.54
CA ASP A 110 3.55 -15.18 4.62
C ASP A 110 4.07 -14.28 3.48
N ARG A 111 5.35 -13.92 3.55
CA ARG A 111 6.05 -13.06 2.58
C ARG A 111 6.06 -13.60 1.16
N SER A 112 5.93 -14.92 0.96
CA SER A 112 5.89 -15.53 -0.36
C SER A 112 4.66 -15.11 -1.18
N ARG A 113 3.62 -14.61 -0.48
CA ARG A 113 2.37 -14.15 -1.08
C ARG A 113 2.36 -12.67 -1.41
N LEU A 114 3.36 -11.92 -0.95
CA LEU A 114 3.47 -10.47 -1.16
C LEU A 114 4.20 -10.15 -2.46
N GLY A 115 3.83 -9.04 -3.11
CA GLY A 115 4.59 -8.51 -4.22
C GLY A 115 5.98 -8.03 -3.79
N THR A 116 6.87 -7.92 -4.78
CA THR A 116 8.27 -7.52 -4.57
C THR A 116 8.38 -6.17 -3.88
N THR A 117 7.55 -5.19 -4.25
CA THR A 117 7.61 -3.83 -3.71
C THR A 117 7.30 -3.81 -2.20
N ILE A 118 6.27 -4.53 -1.77
CA ILE A 118 5.93 -4.67 -0.34
C ILE A 118 7.04 -5.42 0.41
N ASN A 119 7.56 -6.50 -0.17
CA ASN A 119 8.66 -7.25 0.42
C ASN A 119 9.91 -6.39 0.63
N ILE A 120 10.24 -5.51 -0.32
CA ILE A 120 11.37 -4.57 -0.21
C ILE A 120 11.08 -3.52 0.86
N LEU A 121 9.89 -2.91 0.85
CA LEU A 121 9.49 -1.89 1.83
C LEU A 121 9.63 -2.41 3.28
N CYS A 122 9.26 -3.67 3.48
CA CYS A 122 9.15 -4.31 4.79
C CYS A 122 10.25 -5.35 5.07
N LYS A 123 11.39 -5.29 4.37
CA LYS A 123 12.40 -6.37 4.33
C LYS A 123 12.92 -6.84 5.70
N HIS A 124 13.06 -5.93 6.66
CA HIS A 124 13.73 -6.20 7.95
C HIS A 124 12.83 -6.02 9.19
N ILE A 125 11.54 -5.82 8.97
CA ILE A 125 10.57 -5.57 10.04
C ILE A 125 9.40 -6.55 9.97
N PRO A 126 8.77 -6.90 11.11
CA PRO A 126 7.56 -7.72 11.11
C PRO A 126 6.45 -7.08 10.28
N ILE A 127 5.58 -7.94 9.75
CA ILE A 127 4.44 -7.54 8.94
C ILE A 127 3.18 -8.15 9.58
N PHE A 128 2.21 -7.30 9.87
CA PHE A 128 0.94 -7.69 10.48
C PHE A 128 -0.22 -7.35 9.55
N TYR A 129 -1.30 -8.12 9.61
CA TYR A 129 -2.56 -7.73 8.99
C TYR A 129 -3.26 -6.66 9.83
N THR A 130 -4.09 -5.85 9.18
CA THR A 130 -5.02 -4.92 9.82
C THR A 130 -6.45 -5.20 9.49
#